data_AF-A0ABD5MY86-F1
#
_entry.id   AF-A0ABD5MY86-F1
#
_cell.length_a   1.000
_cell.length_b   1.000
_cell.length_c   1.000
_cell.angle_alpha   90.00
_cell.angle_beta   90.00
_cell.angle_gamma   90.00
#
_symmetry.space_group_name_H-M   'P 1'
#
loop_
_entity.id
_entity.type
_entity.pdbx_description
1 polymer ?
#
loop_
_entity_poly.entity_id
_entity_poly.type
_entity_poly.pdbx_seq_one_letter_code
_entity_poly.pdbx_strand_id
1 'polypeptide(L)' 'MEEALIGFSVLVGIYVVYRLLRKPKNPEFDKMYNDIINSEEYKVKGQYDE' A
#
# COMPACT_ATOMS: atom_id res chain seq x y z
N MET A 1 -19.64 -27.90 15.31
CA MET A 1 -18.24 -27.61 15.71
C MET A 1 -17.29 -27.63 14.52
N GLU A 2 -17.42 -28.58 13.60
CA GLU A 2 -16.59 -28.67 12.39
C GLU A 2 -16.69 -27.43 11.49
N GLU A 3 -17.90 -26.89 11.28
CA GLU A 3 -18.10 -25.67 10.49
C GLU A 3 -17.38 -24.44 11.07
N ALA A 4 -17.32 -24.33 12.39
CA ALA A 4 -16.62 -23.25 13.07
C ALA A 4 -15.09 -23.34 12.90
N LEU A 5 -14.55 -24.56 12.93
CA LEU A 5 -13.13 -24.83 12.67
C LEU A 5 -12.76 -24.52 11.22
N ILE A 6 -13.61 -24.90 10.27
CA ILE A 6 -13.43 -24.59 8.85
C ILE A 6 -13.45 -23.08 8.65
N GLY A 7 -14.45 -22.38 9.18
CA GLY A 7 -14.55 -20.92 9.10
C GLY A 7 -13.32 -20.22 9.69
N PHE A 8 -12.85 -20.68 10.86
CA PHE A 8 -11.64 -20.14 11.48
C PHE A 8 -10.39 -20.36 10.62
N SER A 9 -10.23 -21.55 10.06
CA SER A 9 -9.08 -21.88 9.21
C SER A 9 -9.00 -21.02 7.95
N VAL A 10 -10.16 -20.71 7.34
CA VAL A 10 -10.25 -19.83 6.16
C VAL A 10 -9.85 -18.40 6.52
N LEU A 11 -10.34 -17.88 7.64
CA LEU A 11 -10.00 -16.52 8.10
C LEU A 11 -8.50 -16.38 8.40
N VAL A 12 -7.91 -17.39 9.05
CA VAL A 12 -6.46 -17.43 9.32
C VAL A 12 -5.68 -17.47 8.00
N GLY A 13 -6.10 -18.29 7.04
CA GLY A 13 -5.46 -18.38 5.73
C GLY A 13 -5.48 -17.03 4.99
N ILE A 14 -6.62 -16.36 4.95
CA ILE A 14 -6.77 -15.03 4.33
C ILE A 14 -5.85 -14.01 5.02
N TYR A 15 -5.81 -14.00 6.36
CA TYR A 15 -4.97 -13.10 7.13
C TYR A 15 -3.47 -13.31 6.84
N VAL A 16 -3.02 -14.57 6.76
CA VAL A 16 -1.64 -14.90 6.43
C VAL A 16 -1.28 -14.42 5.03
N VAL A 17 -2.12 -14.67 4.03
CA VAL A 17 -1.90 -14.20 2.65
C VAL A 17 -1.85 -12.67 2.60
N TYR A 18 -2.80 -11.98 3.25
CA TYR A 18 -2.79 -10.52 3.35
C TYR A 18 -1.49 -10.00 3.96
N ARG A 19 -1.01 -10.64 5.03
CA ARG A 19 0.23 -10.24 5.70
C ARG A 19 1.47 -10.46 4.83
N LEU A 20 1.53 -11.54 4.06
CA LEU A 20 2.63 -11.82 3.14
C LEU A 20 2.65 -10.84 1.96
N LEU A 21 1.48 -10.46 1.45
CA LEU A 21 1.34 -9.52 0.33
C LEU A 21 1.50 -8.06 0.75
N ARG A 22 1.30 -7.75 2.04
CA ARG A 22 1.52 -6.41 2.59
C ARG A 22 3.01 -6.11 2.56
N LYS A 23 3.46 -5.48 1.46
CA LYS A 23 4.79 -4.88 1.39
C LYS A 23 4.94 -3.91 2.58
N PRO A 24 6.08 -3.93 3.30
CA PRO A 24 6.35 -2.89 4.27
C PRO A 24 6.29 -1.56 3.52
N LYS A 25 5.46 -0.63 3.99
CA LYS A 25 5.52 0.75 3.54
C LYS A 25 6.95 1.21 3.79
N ASN A 26 7.69 1.53 2.74
CA ASN A 26 9.01 2.11 2.89
C ASN A 26 8.81 3.62 3.03
N PRO A 27 8.91 4.18 4.25
CA PRO A 27 8.68 5.60 4.47
C PRO A 27 9.67 6.48 3.68
N GLU A 28 10.86 5.99 3.33
CA GLU A 28 11.79 6.72 2.46
C GLU A 28 11.31 6.78 1.02
N PHE A 29 10.68 5.72 0.52
CA PHE A 29 10.09 5.72 -0.81
C PHE A 29 8.91 6.69 -0.90
N ASP A 30 8.03 6.69 0.11
CA ASP A 30 6.90 7.61 0.20
C ASP A 30 7.40 9.06 0.28
N LYS A 31 8.47 9.33 1.02
CA LYS A 31 9.08 10.66 1.13
C LYS A 31 9.71 11.10 -0.21
N MET A 32 10.54 10.26 -0.83
CA MET A 32 11.18 10.57 -2.11
C MET A 32 10.14 10.84 -3.21
N TYR A 33 9.08 10.04 -3.28
CA TYR A 33 8.01 10.23 -4.26
C TYR A 33 7.25 11.54 -4.03
N ASN A 34 6.93 11.86 -2.77
CA ASN A 34 6.31 13.13 -2.42
C ASN A 34 7.23 14.32 -2.74
N ASP A 35 8.53 14.21 -2.50
CA ASP A 35 9.49 15.26 -2.81
C ASP A 35 9.55 15.50 -4.33
N ILE A 36 9.54 14.44 -5.16
CA ILE A 36 9.54 14.56 -6.63
C ILE A 36 8.25 15.22 -7.13
N ILE A 37 7.07 14.75 -6.67
CA ILE A 37 5.78 15.33 -7.09
C ILE A 37 5.66 16.81 -6.73
N ASN A 38 6.17 17.20 -5.56
CA ASN A 38 6.02 18.56 -5.07
C ASN A 38 7.14 19.49 -5.55
N SER A 39 8.26 18.95 -6.04
CA SER A 39 9.35 19.78 -6.57
C SER A 39 8.87 20.59 -7.76
N GLU A 40 9.25 21.87 -7.80
CA GLU A 40 8.95 22.71 -8.97
C GLU A 40 9.83 22.37 -10.18
N GLU A 41 10.96 21.72 -9.95
CA GLU A 41 11.91 21.28 -10.99
C GLU A 41 11.30 20.24 -11.93
N TYR A 42 10.44 19.35 -11.41
CA TYR A 42 9.78 18.30 -12.20
C TYR A 42 8.32 18.65 -12.58
N LYS A 43 7.79 19.80 -12.12
CA LYS A 43 6.47 20.29 -12.55
C LYS A 43 6.56 20.80 -13.99
N VAL A 44 5.93 20.08 -14.91
CA VAL A 44 5.74 20.56 -16.29
C VAL A 44 4.83 21.79 -16.26
N LYS A 45 5.30 22.93 -16.79
CA LYS A 45 4.49 24.16 -16.91
C LYS A 45 3.18 23.83 -17.65
N GLY A 46 2.03 24.14 -17.02
CA GLY A 46 0.70 23.92 -17.59
C GLY A 46 -0.05 22.67 -17.13
N GLN A 47 0.49 21.80 -16.27
CA GLN A 47 -0.25 20.62 -15.77
C GLN A 47 -1.11 20.89 -14.53
N TYR A 48 -0.86 22.00 -13.81
CA TYR A 48 -1.57 22.41 -12.59
C TYR A 48 -1.90 23.91 -12.56
N ASP A 49 -1.79 24.60 -13.70
CA ASP A 49 -2.26 25.98 -13.80
C ASP A 49 -3.79 25.92 -13.95
N GLU A 50 -4.50 26.12 -12.84
CA GLU A 50 -5.95 26.42 -12.82
C GLU A 50 -6.24 27.81 -13.43
#